data_AF-A0A8H7NZT1-F1
#
_entry.id   AF-A0A8H7NZT1-F1
#
_cell.length_a   1.000
_cell.length_b   1.000
_cell.length_c   1.000
_cell.angle_alpha   90.00
_cell.angle_beta   90.00
_cell.angle_gamma   90.00
#
_symmetry.space_group_name_H-M   'P 1'
#
loop_
_entity.id
_entity.type
_entity.pdbx_description
1 polymer ?
#
loop_
_entity_poly.entity_id
_entity_poly.type
_entity_poly.pdbx_seq_one_letter_code
_entity_poly.pdbx_strand_id
1 'polypeptide(L)'
;MESISVSHSETRIARLSPALVNSVYLWGARFSRNQLLLAQESVYLQRAVQSVSRSSNTVHNFLTGEGPDVFGTALFALHAKAATLFERAARLMSQWTANLAYSEQFATELFTLDGAIDRFIASLPPVHLHLDVDVARKLIITHTLARDATIKVQAAMKQVTGMPSDKDVVAAQAIAAMLDNTNIGSLNYVDPIVAIVWSDICRVLSGEAARLRLLWSSTSFLVDQAGAGRELQRIEADHNRLGVAMQKVLAAMTTLANTCPLTAVQAVKVQQEMENAAR
;
A
#
# COMPACT_ATOMS: atom_id res chain seq x y z
N MET A 1 13.86 -37.41 42.95
CA MET A 1 13.45 -36.00 43.16
C MET A 1 13.45 -35.33 41.79
N GLU A 2 12.37 -35.52 41.04
CA GLU A 2 12.13 -34.81 39.78
C GLU A 2 11.53 -33.44 40.13
N SER A 3 12.29 -32.38 39.86
CA SER A 3 11.79 -31.02 39.90
C SER A 3 11.25 -30.67 38.51
N ILE A 4 9.93 -30.66 38.41
CA ILE A 4 9.15 -30.22 37.25
C ILE A 4 9.47 -28.75 36.99
N SER A 5 10.23 -28.47 35.92
CA SER A 5 10.39 -27.12 35.39
C SER A 5 9.14 -26.76 34.59
N VAL A 6 8.19 -26.09 35.26
CA VAL A 6 7.00 -25.53 34.61
C VAL A 6 7.45 -24.44 33.64
N SER A 7 7.32 -24.75 32.35
CA SER A 7 7.45 -23.83 31.24
C SER A 7 6.55 -22.61 31.43
N HIS A 8 7.13 -21.42 31.39
CA HIS A 8 6.40 -20.16 31.32
C HIS A 8 5.55 -20.14 30.03
N SER A 9 4.29 -20.54 30.14
CA SER A 9 3.28 -20.27 29.14
C SER A 9 3.05 -18.76 29.11
N GLU A 10 3.71 -18.10 28.15
CA GLU A 10 3.48 -16.71 27.76
C GLU A 10 1.99 -16.46 27.52
N THR A 11 1.32 -15.91 28.51
CA THR A 11 0.00 -15.29 28.37
C THR A 11 0.17 -14.05 27.50
N ARG A 12 0.09 -14.20 26.18
CA ARG A 12 -0.20 -13.10 25.23
C ARG A 12 -1.64 -12.61 25.47
N ILE A 13 -1.88 -12.00 26.62
CA ILE A 13 -3.08 -11.21 26.83
C ILE A 13 -2.79 -9.86 26.14
N ALA A 14 -3.41 -9.65 24.99
CA ALA A 14 -3.38 -8.37 24.30
C ALA A 14 -3.77 -7.27 25.29
N ARG A 15 -2.82 -6.41 25.67
CA ARG A 15 -3.11 -5.26 26.53
C ARG A 15 -4.07 -4.35 25.78
N LEU A 16 -5.32 -4.30 26.26
CA LEU A 16 -6.35 -3.43 25.73
C LEU A 16 -5.88 -1.97 25.77
N SER A 17 -6.20 -1.20 24.73
CA SER A 17 -5.75 0.19 24.64
C SER A 17 -6.30 1.00 25.82
N PRO A 18 -5.56 2.01 26.33
CA PRO A 18 -6.05 2.85 27.43
C PRO A 18 -7.39 3.52 27.13
N ALA A 19 -7.66 3.86 25.86
CA ALA A 19 -8.95 4.37 25.44
C ALA A 19 -10.08 3.37 25.70
N LEU A 20 -9.91 2.13 25.24
CA LEU A 20 -10.91 1.07 25.39
C LEU A 20 -11.13 0.71 26.87
N VAL A 21 -10.05 0.64 27.64
CA VAL A 21 -10.12 0.38 29.09
C VAL A 21 -10.92 1.47 29.80
N ASN A 22 -10.64 2.75 29.53
CA ASN A 22 -11.40 3.86 30.13
C ASN A 22 -12.86 3.90 29.66
N SER A 23 -13.13 3.56 28.40
CA SER A 23 -14.51 3.43 27.89
C SER A 23 -15.27 2.32 28.62
N VAL A 24 -14.65 1.15 28.83
CA VAL A 24 -15.28 0.04 29.58
C VAL A 24 -15.56 0.43 31.03
N TYR A 25 -14.65 1.15 31.71
CA TYR A 25 -14.91 1.67 33.05
C TYR A 25 -16.06 2.69 33.10
N LEU A 26 -16.18 3.55 32.08
CA LEU A 26 -17.28 4.50 31.96
C LEU A 26 -18.64 3.77 31.84
N TRP A 27 -18.72 2.76 30.97
CA TRP A 27 -19.91 1.94 30.83
C TRP A 27 -20.21 1.15 32.11
N GLY A 28 -19.18 0.58 32.76
CA GLY A 28 -19.30 -0.14 34.03
C GLY A 28 -19.83 0.75 35.16
N ALA A 29 -19.37 1.99 35.27
CA ALA A 29 -19.87 2.96 36.25
C ALA A 29 -21.36 3.28 36.04
N ARG A 30 -21.78 3.47 34.79
CA ARG A 30 -23.19 3.76 34.43
C ARG A 30 -24.12 2.59 34.67
N PHE A 31 -23.70 1.36 34.37
CA PHE A 31 -24.52 0.16 34.60
C PHE A 31 -24.58 -0.24 36.08
N SER A 32 -23.50 -0.03 36.83
CA SER A 32 -23.42 -0.41 38.25
C SER A 32 -24.23 0.49 39.19
N ARG A 33 -24.60 1.71 38.77
CA ARG A 33 -25.25 2.74 39.61
C ARG A 33 -24.54 3.03 40.95
N ASN A 34 -23.27 2.68 41.08
CA ASN A 34 -22.48 2.92 42.28
C ASN A 34 -22.04 4.39 42.33
N GLN A 35 -22.43 5.12 43.38
CA GLN A 35 -22.14 6.55 43.51
C GLN A 35 -20.65 6.88 43.53
N LEU A 36 -19.79 6.00 44.05
CA LEU A 36 -18.33 6.22 44.07
C LEU A 36 -17.70 6.12 42.67
N LEU A 37 -18.24 5.24 41.81
CA LEU A 37 -17.78 5.10 40.42
C LEU A 37 -18.34 6.21 39.53
N LEU A 38 -19.58 6.63 39.78
CA LEU A 38 -20.18 7.79 39.10
C LEU A 38 -19.44 9.09 39.41
N ALA A 39 -18.92 9.26 40.63
CA ALA A 39 -18.07 10.40 40.98
C ALA A 39 -16.77 10.48 40.15
N GLN A 40 -16.31 9.34 39.62
CA GLN A 40 -15.11 9.26 38.78
C GLN A 40 -15.42 9.27 37.27
N GLU A 41 -16.68 9.38 36.87
CA GLU A 41 -17.12 9.34 35.47
C GLU A 41 -16.40 10.39 34.60
N SER A 42 -16.29 11.62 35.10
CA SER A 42 -15.62 12.72 34.39
C SER A 42 -14.14 12.44 34.12
N VAL A 43 -13.46 11.74 35.04
CA VAL A 43 -12.05 11.36 34.91
C VAL A 43 -11.88 10.26 33.87
N TYR A 44 -12.73 9.24 33.88
CA TYR A 44 -12.68 8.17 32.87
C TYR A 44 -13.03 8.71 31.48
N LEU A 45 -14.02 9.59 31.37
CA LEU A 45 -14.38 10.25 30.12
C LEU A 45 -13.21 11.09 29.58
N GLN A 46 -12.64 11.95 30.42
CA GLN A 46 -11.51 12.80 30.02
C GLN A 46 -10.32 11.96 29.56
N ARG A 47 -10.00 10.87 30.26
CA ARG A 47 -8.89 9.97 29.88
C ARG A 47 -9.18 9.19 28.60
N ALA A 48 -10.42 8.75 28.39
CA ALA A 48 -10.83 8.08 27.15
C ALA A 48 -10.69 9.06 25.96
N VAL A 49 -11.25 10.27 26.08
CA VAL A 49 -11.15 11.32 25.05
C VAL A 49 -9.69 11.68 24.78
N GLN A 50 -8.88 11.95 25.80
CA GLN A 50 -7.46 12.26 25.63
C GLN A 50 -6.69 11.12 24.96
N SER A 51 -6.99 9.87 25.29
CA SER A 51 -6.35 8.70 24.67
C SER A 51 -6.73 8.57 23.20
N VAL A 52 -8.00 8.82 22.85
CA VAL A 52 -8.47 8.84 21.47
C VAL A 52 -7.85 10.01 20.70
N SER A 53 -7.83 11.23 21.26
CA SER A 53 -7.16 12.39 20.65
C SER A 53 -5.67 12.14 20.40
N ARG A 54 -4.97 11.51 21.36
CA ARG A 54 -3.57 11.11 21.18
C ARG A 54 -3.40 10.12 20.04
N SER A 55 -4.28 9.13 19.92
CA SER A 55 -4.24 8.19 18.78
C SER A 55 -4.54 8.87 17.44
N SER A 56 -5.48 9.84 17.40
CA SER A 56 -5.76 10.61 16.20
C SER A 56 -4.56 11.47 15.77
N ASN A 57 -3.80 11.99 16.75
CA ASN A 57 -2.55 12.70 16.48
C ASN A 57 -1.48 11.77 15.91
N THR A 58 -1.44 10.47 16.24
CA THR A 58 -0.40 9.57 15.70
C THR A 58 -0.47 9.42 14.17
N VAL A 59 -1.68 9.30 13.60
CA VAL A 59 -1.86 9.24 12.14
C VAL A 59 -1.58 10.59 11.51
N HIS A 60 -2.09 11.68 12.10
CA HIS A 60 -1.85 13.02 11.60
C HIS A 60 -0.35 13.36 11.57
N ASN A 61 0.34 13.15 12.69
CA ASN A 61 1.79 13.31 12.86
C ASN A 61 2.59 12.49 11.85
N PHE A 62 2.18 11.24 11.60
CA PHE A 62 2.81 10.42 10.57
C PHE A 62 2.65 11.04 9.17
N LEU A 63 1.43 11.44 8.81
CA LEU A 63 1.14 12.03 7.50
C LEU A 63 1.84 13.38 7.30
N THR A 64 1.87 14.24 8.33
CA THR A 64 2.55 15.55 8.28
C THR A 64 4.06 15.44 8.46
N GLY A 65 4.55 14.31 8.99
CA GLY A 65 5.97 14.15 9.35
C GLY A 65 6.39 14.82 10.65
N GLU A 66 5.43 15.17 11.49
CA GLU A 66 5.68 15.89 12.73
C GLU A 66 5.84 14.93 13.91
N GLY A 67 6.97 15.02 14.61
CA GLY A 67 7.21 14.30 15.87
C GLY A 67 8.06 13.03 15.75
N PRO A 68 8.51 12.48 16.88
CA PRO A 68 9.40 11.32 16.90
C PRO A 68 8.67 10.07 16.42
N ASP A 69 9.33 9.27 15.58
CA ASP A 69 8.80 7.99 15.12
C ASP A 69 8.97 6.90 16.19
N VAL A 70 8.14 6.98 17.24
CA VAL A 70 8.23 6.12 18.44
C VAL A 70 8.07 4.63 18.11
N PHE A 71 7.40 4.29 17.00
CA PHE A 71 7.16 2.91 16.58
C PHE A 71 7.90 2.55 15.28
N GLY A 72 8.87 3.36 14.87
CA GLY A 72 9.37 3.49 13.49
C GLY A 72 9.93 2.26 12.78
N THR A 73 10.07 1.14 13.47
CA THR A 73 10.62 -0.10 12.90
C THR A 73 9.81 -1.35 13.21
N ALA A 74 8.78 -1.26 14.06
CA ALA A 74 7.95 -2.42 14.36
C ALA A 74 7.16 -2.82 13.11
N LEU A 75 7.26 -4.08 12.70
CA LEU A 75 6.69 -4.57 11.44
C LEU A 75 5.16 -4.34 11.34
N PHE A 76 4.44 -4.42 12.46
CA PHE A 76 3.01 -4.09 12.53
C PHE A 76 2.74 -2.58 12.36
N ALA A 77 3.62 -1.72 12.88
CA ALA A 77 3.49 -0.28 12.73
C ALA A 77 3.79 0.14 11.29
N LEU A 78 4.81 -0.44 10.64
CA LEU A 78 5.08 -0.23 9.22
C LEU A 78 3.89 -0.65 8.36
N HIS A 79 3.32 -1.82 8.62
CA HIS A 79 2.15 -2.28 7.91
C HIS A 79 0.93 -1.38 8.13
N ALA A 80 0.67 -0.94 9.37
CA ALA A 80 -0.43 -0.01 9.67
C ALA A 80 -0.25 1.35 8.98
N LYS A 81 0.99 1.89 8.95
CA LYS A 81 1.33 3.10 8.20
C LYS A 81 1.05 2.94 6.71
N ALA A 82 1.50 1.84 6.10
CA ALA A 82 1.24 1.54 4.68
C ALA A 82 -0.26 1.41 4.37
N ALA A 83 -1.00 0.69 5.22
CA ALA A 83 -2.46 0.57 5.08
C ALA A 83 -3.17 1.92 5.21
N THR A 84 -2.71 2.80 6.09
CA THR A 84 -3.25 4.15 6.27
C THR A 84 -3.00 5.02 5.03
N LEU A 85 -1.80 4.97 4.44
CA LEU A 85 -1.48 5.69 3.20
C LEU A 85 -2.33 5.18 2.04
N PHE A 86 -2.43 3.86 1.89
CA PHE A 86 -3.23 3.22 0.86
C PHE A 86 -4.71 3.57 0.98
N GLU A 87 -5.28 3.47 2.19
CA GLU A 87 -6.69 3.81 2.44
C GLU A 87 -6.97 5.27 2.09
N ARG A 88 -6.10 6.18 2.52
CA ARG A 88 -6.27 7.61 2.23
C ARG A 88 -6.14 7.91 0.73
N ALA A 89 -5.19 7.28 0.04
CA ALA A 89 -5.03 7.41 -1.41
C ALA A 89 -6.26 6.87 -2.17
N ALA A 90 -6.78 5.70 -1.75
CA ALA A 90 -7.99 5.10 -2.32
C ALA A 90 -9.22 5.99 -2.07
N ARG A 91 -9.33 6.56 -0.86
CA ARG A 91 -10.41 7.50 -0.52
C ARG A 91 -10.38 8.74 -1.40
N LEU A 92 -9.22 9.39 -1.53
CA LEU A 92 -9.06 10.58 -2.39
C LEU A 92 -9.36 10.28 -3.86
N MET A 93 -8.89 9.13 -4.36
CA MET A 93 -9.23 8.68 -5.71
C MET A 93 -10.74 8.48 -5.87
N SER A 94 -11.42 7.87 -4.90
CA SER A 94 -12.87 7.61 -4.98
C SER A 94 -13.74 8.87 -4.89
N GLN A 95 -13.23 9.89 -4.18
CA GLN A 95 -13.91 11.17 -4.01
C GLN A 95 -13.68 12.12 -5.19
N TRP A 96 -12.73 11.79 -6.08
CA TRP A 96 -12.46 12.60 -7.25
C TRP A 96 -13.71 12.72 -8.13
N THR A 97 -14.08 13.95 -8.43
CA THR A 97 -15.10 14.28 -9.44
C THR A 97 -14.58 15.44 -10.28
N ALA A 98 -14.99 15.53 -11.55
CA ALA A 98 -14.54 16.59 -12.46
C ALA A 98 -14.78 18.02 -11.92
N ASN A 99 -15.80 18.20 -11.06
CA ASN A 99 -16.09 19.49 -10.42
C ASN A 99 -15.13 19.82 -9.26
N LEU A 100 -14.50 18.82 -8.63
CA LEU A 100 -13.52 19.00 -7.55
C LEU A 100 -12.10 19.28 -8.06
N ALA A 101 -11.83 19.10 -9.36
CA ALA A 101 -10.52 19.29 -9.96
C ALA A 101 -9.94 20.71 -9.79
N TYR A 102 -10.79 21.70 -9.51
CA TYR A 102 -10.41 23.10 -9.29
C TYR A 102 -10.22 23.48 -7.81
N SER A 103 -10.39 22.53 -6.88
CA SER A 103 -10.20 22.82 -5.46
C SER A 103 -8.71 22.77 -5.10
N GLU A 104 -8.12 23.92 -4.78
CA GLU A 104 -6.74 24.03 -4.27
C GLU A 104 -6.52 23.15 -3.02
N GLN A 105 -7.57 22.96 -2.22
CA GLN A 105 -7.52 22.11 -1.02
C GLN A 105 -7.31 20.64 -1.39
N PHE A 106 -7.99 20.15 -2.42
CA PHE A 106 -7.84 18.78 -2.90
C PHE A 106 -6.44 18.54 -3.44
N ALA A 107 -5.92 19.47 -4.26
CA ALA A 107 -4.56 19.39 -4.77
C ALA A 107 -3.52 19.38 -3.62
N THR A 108 -3.66 20.28 -2.65
CA THR A 108 -2.77 20.37 -1.48
C THR A 108 -2.75 19.07 -0.66
N GLU A 109 -3.92 18.47 -0.42
CA GLU A 109 -4.01 17.19 0.28
C GLU A 109 -3.30 16.07 -0.48
N LEU A 110 -3.42 16.08 -1.81
CA LEU A 110 -2.81 15.10 -2.68
C LEU A 110 -1.27 15.21 -2.70
N PHE A 111 -0.71 16.42 -2.79
CA PHE A 111 0.73 16.65 -2.70
C PHE A 111 1.29 16.31 -1.32
N THR A 112 0.54 16.63 -0.26
CA THR A 112 0.93 16.27 1.11
C THR A 112 1.00 14.75 1.26
N LEU A 113 0.03 14.03 0.68
CA LEU A 113 0.03 12.57 0.69
C LEU A 113 1.15 11.97 -0.16
N ASP A 114 1.43 12.50 -1.37
CA ASP A 114 2.56 12.07 -2.20
C ASP A 114 3.89 12.18 -1.43
N GLY A 115 4.13 13.33 -0.79
CA GLY A 115 5.33 13.54 0.03
C GLY A 115 5.39 12.65 1.28
N ALA A 116 4.25 12.29 1.88
CA ALA A 116 4.21 11.33 2.99
C ALA A 116 4.55 9.91 2.53
N ILE A 117 4.06 9.50 1.36
CA ILE A 117 4.34 8.20 0.75
C ILE A 117 5.83 8.09 0.40
N ASP A 118 6.40 9.09 -0.26
CA ASP A 118 7.82 9.09 -0.67
C ASP A 118 8.75 8.97 0.56
N ARG A 119 8.47 9.73 1.63
CA ARG A 119 9.20 9.64 2.90
C ARG A 119 9.06 8.26 3.54
N PHE A 120 7.85 7.69 3.52
CA PHE A 120 7.61 6.37 4.09
C PHE A 120 8.34 5.27 3.31
N ILE A 121 8.26 5.27 1.98
CA ILE A 121 8.95 4.29 1.13
C ILE A 121 10.47 4.36 1.35
N ALA A 122 11.04 5.56 1.44
CA ALA A 122 12.47 5.75 1.73
C ALA A 122 12.89 5.20 3.11
N SER A 123 11.96 5.13 4.07
CA SER A 123 12.20 4.58 5.41
C SER A 123 12.10 3.06 5.51
N LEU A 124 11.54 2.38 4.49
CA LEU A 124 11.23 0.95 4.57
C LEU A 124 12.49 0.07 4.48
N PRO A 125 12.60 -0.97 5.33
CA PRO A 125 13.64 -1.99 5.19
C PRO A 125 13.53 -2.75 3.85
N PRO A 126 14.65 -3.09 3.20
CA PRO A 126 14.65 -3.94 2.01
C PRO A 126 14.18 -5.38 2.33
N VAL A 127 13.32 -5.94 1.47
CA VAL A 127 12.72 -7.28 1.68
C VAL A 127 13.75 -8.41 1.63
N HIS A 128 14.74 -8.32 0.75
CA HIS A 128 15.73 -9.37 0.49
C HIS A 128 16.73 -9.59 1.65
N LEU A 129 16.71 -8.73 2.67
CA LEU A 129 17.60 -8.84 3.83
C LEU A 129 17.07 -9.77 4.93
N HIS A 130 15.85 -10.29 4.80
CA HIS A 130 15.18 -11.07 5.85
C HIS A 130 15.11 -12.56 5.51
N LEU A 131 15.64 -13.40 6.41
CA LEU A 131 15.59 -14.86 6.32
C LEU A 131 14.27 -15.46 6.83
N ASP A 132 13.50 -14.68 7.62
CA ASP A 132 12.21 -15.09 8.17
C ASP A 132 11.10 -14.84 7.14
N VAL A 133 10.42 -15.91 6.73
CA VAL A 133 9.33 -15.91 5.74
C VAL A 133 8.15 -15.04 6.19
N ASP A 134 7.82 -15.01 7.48
CA ASP A 134 6.71 -14.21 7.99
C ASP A 134 7.03 -12.71 7.98
N VAL A 135 8.29 -12.36 8.26
CA VAL A 135 8.79 -10.98 8.16
C VAL A 135 8.81 -10.53 6.71
N ALA A 136 9.38 -11.35 5.82
CA ALA A 136 9.42 -11.08 4.38
C ALA A 136 8.00 -10.89 3.82
N ARG A 137 7.05 -11.78 4.17
CA ARG A 137 5.65 -11.68 3.78
C ARG A 137 5.05 -10.33 4.15
N LYS A 138 5.18 -9.92 5.41
CA LYS A 138 4.58 -8.68 5.91
C LYS A 138 5.22 -7.45 5.27
N LEU A 139 6.54 -7.49 5.02
CA LEU A 139 7.25 -6.42 4.31
C LEU A 139 6.82 -6.33 2.84
N ILE A 140 6.65 -7.44 2.13
CA ILE A 140 6.13 -7.45 0.75
C ILE A 140 4.79 -6.75 0.70
N ILE A 141 3.86 -7.10 1.60
CA ILE A 141 2.53 -6.47 1.65
C ILE A 141 2.67 -4.98 1.97
N THR A 142 3.55 -4.62 2.91
CA THR A 142 3.79 -3.22 3.30
C THR A 142 4.33 -2.38 2.13
N HIS A 143 5.34 -2.88 1.42
CA HIS A 143 5.89 -2.25 0.21
C HIS A 143 4.83 -2.15 -0.90
N THR A 144 4.05 -3.21 -1.10
CA THR A 144 3.00 -3.27 -2.10
C THR A 144 1.91 -2.22 -1.84
N LEU A 145 1.42 -2.10 -0.60
CA LEU A 145 0.42 -1.10 -0.22
C LEU A 145 0.94 0.33 -0.37
N ALA A 146 2.17 0.60 0.05
CA ALA A 146 2.76 1.94 -0.04
C ALA A 146 2.94 2.39 -1.50
N ARG A 147 3.44 1.49 -2.36
CA ARG A 147 3.65 1.78 -3.78
C ARG A 147 2.34 1.86 -4.57
N ASP A 148 1.33 1.08 -4.19
CA ASP A 148 0.00 1.24 -4.78
C ASP A 148 -0.67 2.55 -4.35
N ALA A 149 -0.41 3.03 -3.13
CA ALA A 149 -0.81 4.38 -2.73
C ALA A 149 -0.20 5.43 -3.68
N THR A 150 1.07 5.29 -4.08
CA THR A 150 1.69 6.14 -5.12
C THR A 150 0.91 6.06 -6.42
N ILE A 151 0.61 4.86 -6.92
CA ILE A 151 -0.18 4.67 -8.16
C ILE A 151 -1.52 5.42 -8.06
N LYS A 152 -2.22 5.28 -6.93
CA LYS A 152 -3.53 5.92 -6.75
C LYS A 152 -3.43 7.44 -6.70
N VAL A 153 -2.46 7.98 -5.98
CA VAL A 153 -2.19 9.43 -5.93
C VAL A 153 -1.86 9.96 -7.32
N GLN A 154 -0.92 9.32 -8.04
CA GLN A 154 -0.50 9.75 -9.36
C GLN A 154 -1.63 9.67 -10.39
N ALA A 155 -2.49 8.66 -10.32
CA ALA A 155 -3.69 8.59 -11.15
C ALA A 155 -4.62 9.79 -10.91
N ALA A 156 -4.84 10.17 -9.65
CA ALA A 156 -5.61 11.38 -9.33
C ALA A 156 -4.89 12.67 -9.77
N MET A 157 -3.56 12.76 -9.63
CA MET A 157 -2.77 13.91 -10.10
C MET A 157 -2.87 14.11 -11.61
N LYS A 158 -2.80 13.03 -12.39
CA LYS A 158 -2.95 13.08 -13.85
C LYS A 158 -4.30 13.67 -14.24
N GLN A 159 -5.35 13.37 -13.49
CA GLN A 159 -6.69 13.94 -13.71
C GLN A 159 -6.79 15.43 -13.32
N VAL A 160 -6.09 15.87 -12.26
CA VAL A 160 -6.12 17.26 -11.80
C VAL A 160 -5.23 18.17 -12.63
N THR A 161 -4.00 17.74 -12.94
CA THR A 161 -2.97 18.57 -13.57
C THR A 161 -2.90 18.38 -15.08
N GLY A 162 -3.39 17.25 -15.60
CA GLY A 162 -3.19 16.85 -17.00
C GLY A 162 -1.73 16.54 -17.36
N MET A 163 -0.80 16.62 -16.41
CA MET A 163 0.62 16.44 -16.68
C MET A 163 0.99 14.95 -16.63
N PRO A 164 1.75 14.46 -17.61
CA PRO A 164 2.28 13.11 -17.57
C PRO A 164 3.31 12.99 -16.44
N SER A 165 3.24 11.88 -15.71
CA SER A 165 4.17 11.51 -14.64
C SER A 165 4.42 10.02 -14.75
N ASP A 166 5.69 9.62 -14.74
CA ASP A 166 6.08 8.21 -14.84
C ASP A 166 6.19 7.54 -13.46
N LYS A 167 5.89 8.28 -12.37
CA LYS A 167 6.01 7.79 -10.99
C LYS A 167 5.16 6.54 -10.73
N ASP A 168 3.98 6.43 -11.35
CA ASP A 168 3.10 5.25 -11.23
C ASP A 168 3.70 4.02 -11.93
N VAL A 169 4.28 4.19 -13.11
CA VAL A 169 4.98 3.12 -13.85
C VAL A 169 6.22 2.66 -13.09
N VAL A 170 7.02 3.61 -12.58
CA VAL A 170 8.20 3.30 -11.75
C VAL A 170 7.82 2.58 -10.47
N ALA A 171 6.72 2.98 -9.81
CA ALA A 171 6.21 2.30 -8.63
C ALA A 171 5.80 0.86 -8.94
N ALA A 172 5.09 0.63 -10.05
CA ALA A 172 4.68 -0.69 -10.53
C ALA A 172 5.89 -1.59 -10.85
N GLN A 173 6.89 -1.08 -11.58
CA GLN A 173 8.11 -1.81 -11.91
C GLN A 173 8.92 -2.19 -10.67
N ALA A 174 8.99 -1.31 -9.66
CA ALA A 174 9.69 -1.60 -8.43
C ALA A 174 9.06 -2.76 -7.64
N ILE A 175 7.73 -2.92 -7.71
CA ILE A 175 7.04 -4.09 -7.13
C ILE A 175 7.43 -5.35 -7.90
N ALA A 176 7.40 -5.33 -9.24
CA ALA A 176 7.82 -6.46 -10.05
C ALA A 176 9.27 -6.88 -9.77
N ALA A 177 10.18 -5.93 -9.60
CA ALA A 177 11.57 -6.18 -9.22
C ALA A 177 11.71 -6.76 -7.80
N MET A 178 10.88 -6.33 -6.86
CA MET A 178 10.85 -6.90 -5.49
C MET A 178 10.38 -8.36 -5.50
N LEU A 179 9.37 -8.68 -6.30
CA LEU A 179 8.83 -10.04 -6.44
C LEU A 179 9.85 -11.00 -7.03
N ASP A 180 10.68 -10.55 -7.97
CA ASP A 180 11.74 -11.34 -8.60
C ASP A 180 12.79 -11.84 -7.58
N ASN A 181 13.07 -11.03 -6.56
CA ASN A 181 14.07 -11.33 -5.54
C ASN A 181 13.51 -12.12 -4.35
N THR A 182 12.25 -12.55 -4.41
CA THR A 182 11.56 -13.18 -3.27
C THR A 182 11.00 -14.54 -3.63
N ASN A 183 11.17 -15.54 -2.77
CA ASN A 183 10.58 -16.87 -2.99
C ASN A 183 9.08 -16.87 -2.63
N ILE A 184 8.24 -16.45 -3.57
CA ILE A 184 6.78 -16.34 -3.40
C ILE A 184 6.15 -17.69 -3.10
N GLY A 185 6.70 -18.79 -3.64
CA GLY A 185 6.21 -20.15 -3.38
C GLY A 185 6.33 -20.59 -1.92
N SER A 186 7.21 -19.94 -1.14
CA SER A 186 7.33 -20.20 0.30
C SER A 186 6.27 -19.47 1.15
N LEU A 187 5.49 -18.56 0.56
CA LEU A 187 4.46 -17.82 1.25
C LEU A 187 3.19 -18.68 1.36
N ASN A 188 3.07 -19.44 2.45
CA ASN A 188 1.92 -20.32 2.71
C ASN A 188 0.56 -19.60 2.78
N TYR A 189 0.56 -18.30 3.08
CA TYR A 189 -0.63 -17.47 3.18
C TYR A 189 -0.31 -16.05 2.74
N VAL A 190 -1.20 -15.41 2.00
CA VAL A 190 -1.08 -13.99 1.64
C VAL A 190 -2.44 -13.33 1.83
N ASP A 191 -2.43 -12.08 2.30
CA ASP A 191 -3.64 -11.29 2.47
C ASP A 191 -4.36 -11.12 1.11
N PRO A 192 -5.66 -11.43 1.01
CA PRO A 192 -6.42 -11.27 -0.24
C PRO A 192 -6.35 -9.87 -0.86
N ILE A 193 -6.07 -8.83 -0.07
CA ILE A 193 -5.88 -7.46 -0.58
C ILE A 193 -4.77 -7.40 -1.65
N VAL A 194 -3.77 -8.27 -1.57
CA VAL A 194 -2.66 -8.34 -2.53
C VAL A 194 -3.16 -8.70 -3.92
N ALA A 195 -4.21 -9.53 -4.04
CA ALA A 195 -4.80 -9.86 -5.33
C ALA A 195 -5.35 -8.61 -6.04
N ILE A 196 -6.01 -7.74 -5.29
CA ILE A 196 -6.58 -6.49 -5.82
C ILE A 196 -5.47 -5.53 -6.21
N VAL A 197 -4.48 -5.35 -5.33
CA VAL A 197 -3.39 -4.40 -5.58
C VAL A 197 -2.50 -4.85 -6.75
N TRP A 198 -2.20 -6.14 -6.86
CA TRP A 198 -1.44 -6.67 -8.00
C TRP A 198 -2.21 -6.57 -9.32
N SER A 199 -3.54 -6.69 -9.31
CA SER A 199 -4.35 -6.36 -10.47
C SER A 199 -4.23 -4.88 -10.87
N ASP A 200 -4.27 -3.96 -9.91
CA ASP A 200 -4.13 -2.52 -10.18
C ASP A 200 -2.76 -2.21 -10.82
N ILE A 201 -1.70 -2.83 -10.32
CA ILE A 201 -0.34 -2.73 -10.88
C ILE A 201 -0.28 -3.23 -12.32
N CYS A 202 -0.88 -4.41 -12.60
CA CYS A 202 -0.95 -4.94 -13.96
C CYS A 202 -1.72 -4.02 -14.92
N ARG A 203 -2.76 -3.32 -14.44
CA ARG A 203 -3.50 -2.33 -15.24
C ARG A 203 -2.63 -1.13 -15.61
N VAL A 204 -1.84 -0.60 -14.67
CA VAL A 204 -0.90 0.51 -14.93
C VAL A 204 0.11 0.11 -16.00
N LEU A 205 0.75 -1.06 -15.83
CA LEU A 205 1.74 -1.55 -16.79
C LEU A 205 1.12 -1.80 -18.18
N SER A 206 -0.10 -2.34 -18.23
CA SER A 206 -0.82 -2.57 -19.50
C SER A 206 -1.17 -1.26 -20.21
N GLY A 207 -1.68 -0.28 -19.45
CA GLY A 207 -2.01 1.05 -19.98
C GLY A 207 -0.78 1.75 -20.55
N GLU A 208 0.35 1.67 -19.86
CA GLU A 208 1.61 2.23 -20.34
C GLU A 208 2.16 1.49 -21.56
N ALA A 209 2.08 0.16 -21.58
CA ALA A 209 2.47 -0.63 -22.75
C ALA A 209 1.65 -0.26 -24.00
N ALA A 210 0.34 -0.01 -23.83
CA ALA A 210 -0.53 0.47 -24.90
C ALA A 210 -0.15 1.89 -25.36
N ARG A 211 0.15 2.79 -24.42
CA ARG A 211 0.62 4.16 -24.72
C ARG A 211 1.91 4.14 -25.53
N LEU A 212 2.89 3.33 -25.13
CA LEU A 212 4.16 3.19 -25.86
C LEU A 212 3.97 2.63 -27.26
N ARG A 213 2.98 1.74 -27.49
CA ARG A 213 2.67 1.26 -28.85
C ARG A 213 2.12 2.36 -29.75
N LEU A 214 1.25 3.23 -29.24
CA LEU A 214 0.74 4.38 -29.99
C LEU A 214 1.85 5.39 -30.30
N LEU A 215 2.79 5.58 -29.38
CA LEU A 215 3.97 6.40 -29.63
C LEU A 215 4.88 5.76 -30.67
N TRP A 216 5.15 4.46 -30.55
CA TRP A 216 5.97 3.72 -31.49
C TRP A 216 5.42 3.83 -32.92
N SER A 217 4.11 3.62 -33.11
CA SER A 217 3.49 3.75 -34.44
C SER A 217 3.69 5.17 -34.98
N SER A 218 3.45 6.20 -34.17
CA SER A 218 3.64 7.59 -34.56
C SER A 218 5.09 7.93 -34.94
N THR A 219 6.06 7.46 -34.16
CA THR A 219 7.50 7.71 -34.40
C THR A 219 8.04 6.89 -35.57
N SER A 220 7.47 5.70 -35.83
CA SER A 220 7.87 4.85 -36.96
C SER A 220 7.62 5.50 -38.33
N PHE A 221 6.62 6.39 -38.42
CA PHE A 221 6.37 7.18 -39.63
C PHE A 221 7.40 8.30 -39.86
N LEU A 222 8.27 8.57 -38.89
CA LEU A 222 9.29 9.63 -38.93
C LEU A 222 10.72 9.07 -39.03
N VAL A 223 10.90 7.79 -39.37
CA VAL A 223 12.19 7.07 -39.40
C VAL A 223 13.28 7.78 -40.23
N ASP A 224 12.89 8.54 -41.25
CA ASP A 224 13.82 9.32 -42.09
C ASP A 224 14.43 10.54 -41.38
N GLN A 225 13.97 10.89 -40.17
CA GLN A 225 14.53 11.98 -39.37
C GLN A 225 15.70 11.52 -38.50
N ALA A 226 16.76 12.32 -38.48
CA ALA A 226 17.92 12.11 -37.61
C ALA A 226 17.49 12.09 -36.12
N GLY A 227 17.50 10.91 -35.50
CA GLY A 227 17.14 10.69 -34.09
C GLY A 227 15.96 9.75 -33.88
N ALA A 228 15.08 9.57 -34.88
CA ALA A 228 13.91 8.68 -34.77
C ALA A 228 14.30 7.23 -34.47
N GLY A 229 15.40 6.73 -35.06
CA GLY A 229 15.89 5.38 -34.77
C GLY A 229 16.35 5.16 -33.33
N ARG A 230 16.96 6.17 -32.67
CA ARG A 230 17.36 6.05 -31.26
C ARG A 230 16.15 6.09 -30.33
N GLU A 231 15.16 6.90 -30.68
CA GLU A 231 13.92 7.00 -29.91
C GLU A 231 13.09 5.71 -30.02
N LEU A 232 12.98 5.11 -31.21
CA LEU A 232 12.34 3.82 -31.41
C LEU A 232 13.01 2.71 -30.59
N GLN A 233 14.35 2.69 -30.53
CA GLN A 233 15.08 1.73 -29.68
C GLN A 233 14.78 1.92 -28.19
N ARG A 234 14.60 3.16 -27.73
CA ARG A 234 14.22 3.45 -26.34
C ARG A 234 12.80 2.97 -26.04
N ILE A 235 11.84 3.32 -26.91
CA ILE A 235 10.43 2.91 -26.78
C ILE A 235 10.32 1.38 -26.77
N GLU A 236 11.07 0.69 -27.63
CA GLU A 236 11.12 -0.77 -27.67
C GLU A 236 11.73 -1.36 -26.38
N ALA A 237 12.84 -0.81 -25.89
CA ALA A 237 13.45 -1.24 -24.63
C ALA A 237 12.51 -1.07 -23.44
N ASP A 238 11.78 0.04 -23.38
CA ASP A 238 10.81 0.31 -22.31
C ASP A 238 9.57 -0.59 -22.45
N HIS A 239 9.06 -0.83 -23.67
CA HIS A 239 7.99 -1.80 -23.90
C HIS A 239 8.37 -3.21 -23.41
N ASN A 240 9.60 -3.65 -23.72
CA ASN A 240 10.11 -4.95 -23.27
C ASN A 240 10.23 -5.03 -21.73
N ARG A 241 10.68 -3.94 -21.09
CA ARG A 241 10.76 -3.86 -19.62
C ARG A 241 9.38 -4.00 -18.96
N LEU A 242 8.35 -3.36 -19.53
CA LEU A 242 6.98 -3.48 -19.03
C LEU A 242 6.44 -4.91 -19.19
N GLY A 243 6.69 -5.55 -20.33
CA GLY A 243 6.31 -6.94 -20.57
C GLY A 243 6.91 -7.89 -19.53
N VAL A 244 8.22 -7.76 -19.25
CA VAL A 244 8.91 -8.55 -18.22
C VAL A 244 8.32 -8.28 -16.82
N ALA A 245 8.06 -7.01 -16.49
CA ALA A 245 7.47 -6.66 -15.19
C ALA A 245 6.07 -7.26 -15.01
N MET A 246 5.22 -7.21 -16.04
CA MET A 246 3.88 -7.80 -16.01
C MET A 246 3.92 -9.31 -15.84
N GLN A 247 4.80 -10.00 -16.58
CA GLN A 247 4.97 -11.45 -16.45
C GLN A 247 5.40 -11.85 -15.05
N LYS A 248 6.28 -11.08 -14.40
CA LYS A 248 6.72 -11.33 -13.02
C LYS A 248 5.55 -11.22 -12.03
N VAL A 249 4.75 -10.18 -12.12
CA VAL A 249 3.57 -10.00 -11.26
C VAL A 249 2.55 -11.12 -11.51
N LEU A 250 2.30 -11.48 -12.76
CA LEU A 250 1.37 -12.56 -13.09
C LEU A 250 1.86 -13.93 -12.58
N ALA A 251 3.15 -14.24 -12.73
CA ALA A 251 3.73 -15.48 -12.20
C ALA A 251 3.58 -15.57 -10.67
N ALA A 252 3.78 -14.44 -9.98
CA ALA A 252 3.50 -14.32 -8.55
C ALA A 252 2.03 -14.60 -8.21
N MET A 253 1.10 -13.99 -8.96
CA MET A 253 -0.34 -14.21 -8.79
C MET A 253 -0.72 -15.69 -9.00
N THR A 254 -0.22 -16.32 -10.07
CA THR A 254 -0.47 -17.73 -10.38
C THR A 254 0.08 -18.66 -9.29
N THR A 255 1.25 -18.34 -8.72
CA THR A 255 1.82 -19.11 -7.61
C THR A 255 0.91 -19.07 -6.39
N LEU A 256 0.37 -17.89 -6.06
CA LEU A 256 -0.51 -17.70 -4.91
C LEU A 256 -1.96 -18.13 -5.16
N ALA A 257 -2.37 -18.34 -6.41
CA ALA A 257 -3.72 -18.79 -6.78
C ALA A 257 -4.12 -20.09 -6.06
N ASN A 258 -3.15 -20.94 -5.74
CA ASN A 258 -3.36 -22.18 -4.98
C ASN A 258 -3.82 -21.94 -3.53
N THR A 259 -3.50 -20.77 -2.97
CA THR A 259 -3.79 -20.41 -1.57
C THR A 259 -4.87 -19.35 -1.42
N CYS A 260 -5.16 -18.59 -2.50
CA CYS A 260 -6.13 -17.52 -2.51
C CYS A 260 -6.99 -17.57 -3.79
N PRO A 261 -8.26 -17.98 -3.69
CA PRO A 261 -9.18 -18.05 -4.84
C PRO A 261 -9.37 -16.69 -5.53
N LEU A 262 -9.35 -15.58 -4.77
CA LEU A 262 -9.45 -14.24 -5.34
C LEU A 262 -8.25 -13.96 -6.27
N THR A 263 -7.04 -14.35 -5.87
CA THR A 263 -5.85 -14.21 -6.72
C THR A 263 -5.98 -15.04 -7.99
N ALA A 264 -6.55 -16.24 -7.93
CA ALA A 264 -6.81 -17.06 -9.11
C ALA A 264 -7.72 -16.35 -10.12
N VAL A 265 -8.85 -15.81 -9.65
CA VAL A 265 -9.80 -15.06 -10.50
C VAL A 265 -9.13 -13.82 -11.10
N GLN A 266 -8.38 -13.07 -10.30
CA GLN A 266 -7.69 -11.87 -10.76
C GLN A 266 -6.57 -12.17 -11.76
N ALA A 267 -5.81 -13.25 -11.57
CA ALA A 267 -4.74 -13.67 -12.48
C ALA A 267 -5.28 -14.00 -13.87
N VAL A 268 -6.40 -14.73 -13.95
CA VAL A 268 -7.07 -15.05 -15.22
C VAL A 268 -7.52 -13.78 -15.93
N LYS A 269 -8.10 -12.82 -15.20
CA LYS A 269 -8.54 -11.54 -15.77
C LYS A 269 -7.36 -10.74 -16.33
N VAL A 270 -6.26 -10.64 -15.57
CA VAL A 270 -5.03 -9.96 -16.02
C VAL A 270 -4.46 -10.64 -17.26
N GLN A 271 -4.38 -11.97 -17.27
CA GLN A 271 -3.90 -12.74 -18.43
C GLN A 271 -4.73 -12.45 -19.68
N GLN A 272 -6.06 -12.40 -19.55
CA GLN A 272 -6.94 -12.07 -20.67
C GLN A 272 -6.77 -10.62 -21.15
N GLU A 273 -6.61 -9.66 -20.22
CA GLU A 273 -6.32 -8.26 -20.57
C GLU A 273 -4.97 -8.14 -21.31
N MET A 274 -3.96 -8.93 -20.92
CA MET A 274 -2.67 -9.00 -21.61
C MET A 274 -2.77 -9.56 -23.02
N GLU A 275 -3.50 -10.66 -23.21
CA GLU A 275 -3.72 -11.26 -24.52
C GLU A 275 -4.49 -10.34 -25.46
N ASN A 276 -5.48 -9.63 -24.92
CA ASN A 276 -6.24 -8.63 -25.67
C ASN A 276 -5.37 -7.43 -26.05
N ALA A 277 -4.50 -6.98 -25.15
CA ALA A 277 -3.57 -5.90 -25.46
C ALA A 277 -2.52 -6.33 -26.49
N ALA A 278 -2.11 -7.61 -26.54
CA ALA A 278 -1.11 -8.09 -27.49
C ALA A 278 -1.63 -8.23 -28.94
N ARG A 279 -2.95 -8.20 -29.14
CA ARG A 279 -3.61 -8.20 -30.45
C ARG A 279 -3.77 -6.78 -30.99
#